data_AF-A0A965WYG7-F1
#
_entry.id   AF-A0A965WYG7-F1
#
_cell.length_a   1.000
_cell.length_b   1.000
_cell.length_c   1.000
_cell.angle_alpha   90.00
_cell.angle_beta   90.00
_cell.angle_gamma   90.00
#
_symmetry.space_group_name_H-M   'P 1'
#
loop_
_entity.id
_entity.type
_entity.pdbx_description
1 polymer ?
#
loop_
_entity_poly.entity_id
_entity_poly.type
_entity_poly.pdbx_seq_one_letter_code
_entity_poly.pdbx_strand_id
1 'polypeptide(L)'
;MTPCEVTLNQILEARERRAILQRSTLHEYGAPLLSFTMNLAGPIKRSPLSDFAFQAGERMIAAQGWPIKQHIRLCQASGSEAVYAVDLPAPALKEAAVAMEEALPLGRLFDMDVIGLDGMKLPRQIQRPCLVCGGPAAVCARSRAHGLKAVQAATHVLLAGFAADTLGHAARWALLEEVYLTPKPGLVDRANAGAHQDMDLRTFERSAAALFPYFRQAVLAGLAQGA
;
A
#
# COMPACT_ATOMS: atom_id res chain seq x y z
N MET A 1 -16.01 -7.94 0.35
CA MET A 1 -15.75 -8.19 -1.08
C MET A 1 -15.11 -9.56 -1.20
N THR A 2 -15.73 -10.47 -1.94
CA THR A 2 -15.17 -11.81 -2.20
C THR A 2 -14.13 -11.71 -3.31
N PRO A 3 -12.92 -12.29 -3.15
CA PRO A 3 -11.94 -12.35 -4.23
C PRO A 3 -12.51 -13.04 -5.47
N CYS A 4 -12.27 -12.49 -6.65
CA CYS A 4 -12.73 -13.05 -7.91
C CYS A 4 -11.52 -13.37 -8.79
N GLU A 5 -11.52 -14.54 -9.41
CA GLU A 5 -10.49 -14.91 -10.39
C GLU A 5 -10.75 -14.18 -11.70
N VAL A 6 -9.71 -13.56 -12.24
CA VAL A 6 -9.74 -12.99 -13.59
C VAL A 6 -9.01 -13.88 -14.59
N THR A 7 -9.58 -13.96 -15.78
CA THR A 7 -9.01 -14.65 -16.92
C THR A 7 -7.83 -13.86 -17.50
N LEU A 8 -7.01 -14.52 -18.32
CA LEU A 8 -5.93 -13.87 -19.04
C LEU A 8 -6.44 -12.73 -19.94
N ASN A 9 -7.56 -12.93 -20.64
CA ASN A 9 -8.14 -11.91 -21.51
C ASN A 9 -8.52 -10.65 -20.74
N GLN A 10 -9.17 -10.79 -19.57
CA GLN A 10 -9.52 -9.65 -18.74
C GLN A 10 -8.27 -8.87 -18.25
N ILE A 11 -7.16 -9.56 -18.00
CA ILE A 11 -5.87 -8.91 -17.65
C ILE A 11 -5.31 -8.15 -18.85
N LEU A 12 -5.38 -8.73 -20.06
CA LEU A 12 -4.90 -8.10 -21.29
C LEU A 12 -5.74 -6.87 -21.66
N GLU A 13 -7.06 -6.97 -21.59
CA GLU A 13 -7.97 -5.84 -21.82
C GLU A 13 -7.74 -4.73 -20.79
N ALA A 14 -7.48 -5.06 -19.52
CA ALA A 14 -7.15 -4.07 -18.50
C ALA A 14 -5.86 -3.30 -18.86
N ARG A 15 -4.84 -3.99 -19.36
CA ARG A 15 -3.59 -3.36 -19.82
C ARG A 15 -3.83 -2.44 -21.02
N GLU A 16 -4.65 -2.86 -21.97
CA GLU A 16 -4.99 -2.04 -23.13
C GLU A 16 -5.79 -0.80 -22.74
N ARG A 17 -6.83 -0.95 -21.91
CA ARG A 17 -7.59 0.17 -21.34
C ARG A 17 -6.68 1.14 -20.61
N ARG A 18 -5.73 0.65 -19.81
CA ARG A 18 -4.75 1.47 -19.10
C ARG A 18 -3.84 2.24 -20.06
N ALA A 19 -3.36 1.60 -21.12
CA ALA A 19 -2.53 2.25 -22.14
C ALA A 19 -3.28 3.37 -22.87
N ILE A 20 -4.56 3.14 -23.20
CA ILE A 20 -5.44 4.15 -23.80
C ILE A 20 -5.64 5.32 -22.83
N LEU A 21 -5.98 5.03 -21.57
CA LEU A 21 -6.20 6.04 -20.53
C LEU A 21 -4.95 6.89 -20.29
N GLN A 22 -3.77 6.26 -20.21
CA GLN A 22 -2.50 6.97 -20.09
C GLN A 22 -2.28 7.89 -21.30
N ARG A 23 -2.49 7.40 -22.53
CA ARG A 23 -2.30 8.22 -23.74
C ARG A 23 -3.26 9.41 -23.80
N SER A 24 -4.55 9.21 -23.52
CA SER A 24 -5.53 10.29 -23.53
C SER A 24 -5.25 11.32 -22.45
N THR A 25 -4.94 10.88 -21.23
CA THR A 25 -4.61 11.76 -20.11
C THR A 25 -3.35 12.57 -20.39
N LEU A 26 -2.31 11.95 -20.96
CA LEU A 26 -1.07 12.65 -21.32
C LEU A 26 -1.34 13.76 -22.35
N HIS A 27 -2.13 13.45 -23.39
CA HIS A 27 -2.48 14.40 -24.44
C HIS A 27 -3.34 15.57 -23.92
N GLU A 28 -4.31 15.28 -23.03
CA GLU A 28 -5.23 16.29 -22.50
C GLU A 28 -4.55 17.26 -21.51
N TYR A 29 -3.71 16.75 -20.62
CA TYR A 29 -3.14 17.56 -19.53
C TYR A 29 -1.70 18.02 -19.77
N GLY A 30 -1.01 17.47 -20.77
CA GLY A 30 0.34 17.89 -21.17
C GLY A 30 1.36 17.81 -20.03
N ALA A 31 1.22 16.85 -19.12
CA ALA A 31 2.07 16.68 -17.94
C ALA A 31 2.50 15.23 -17.79
N PRO A 32 3.70 14.94 -17.23
CA PRO A 32 4.12 13.57 -16.95
C PRO A 32 3.10 12.82 -16.10
N LEU A 33 2.97 11.52 -16.37
CA LEU A 33 2.03 10.68 -15.65
C LEU A 33 2.74 9.80 -14.63
N LEU A 34 2.17 9.68 -13.44
CA LEU A 34 2.43 8.55 -12.54
C LEU A 34 1.28 7.54 -12.73
N SER A 35 1.61 6.34 -13.21
CA SER A 35 0.69 5.21 -13.25
C SER A 35 1.01 4.28 -12.08
N PHE A 36 0.02 4.04 -11.23
CA PHE A 36 0.15 3.23 -10.03
C PHE A 36 -0.77 2.02 -10.08
N THR A 37 -0.20 0.81 -9.98
CA THR A 37 -0.92 -0.45 -9.83
C THR A 37 -0.25 -1.36 -8.79
N MET A 38 -0.85 -2.52 -8.48
CA MET A 38 -0.24 -3.54 -7.62
C MET A 38 0.37 -4.67 -8.46
N ASN A 39 1.63 -5.02 -8.20
CA ASN A 39 2.30 -6.18 -8.80
C ASN A 39 1.93 -7.48 -8.08
N LEU A 40 0.74 -8.00 -8.38
CA LEU A 40 0.20 -9.23 -7.79
C LEU A 40 0.27 -10.40 -8.78
N ALA A 41 0.75 -11.56 -8.33
CA ALA A 41 0.81 -12.77 -9.15
C ALA A 41 -0.49 -13.60 -9.07
N GLY A 42 -0.79 -14.33 -10.15
CA GLY A 42 -1.95 -15.24 -10.21
C GLY A 42 -3.25 -14.57 -10.65
N PRO A 43 -4.38 -15.30 -10.62
CA PRO A 43 -5.66 -14.87 -11.18
C PRO A 43 -6.43 -13.92 -10.25
N ILE A 44 -6.11 -13.86 -8.96
CA ILE A 44 -6.74 -12.93 -8.03
C ILE A 44 -5.89 -11.66 -7.97
N LYS A 45 -6.40 -10.58 -8.58
CA LYS A 45 -5.73 -9.27 -8.62
C LYS A 45 -6.30 -8.27 -7.64
N ARG A 46 -7.41 -8.61 -7.00
CA ARG A 46 -8.11 -7.72 -6.08
C ARG A 46 -8.68 -8.50 -4.90
N SER A 47 -8.41 -8.02 -3.71
CA SER A 47 -8.89 -8.51 -2.42
C SER A 47 -9.00 -7.33 -1.45
N PRO A 48 -9.68 -7.49 -0.31
CA PRO A 48 -9.70 -6.46 0.73
C PRO A 48 -8.29 -6.02 1.16
N LEU A 49 -7.35 -6.97 1.28
CA LEU A 49 -5.96 -6.67 1.63
C LEU A 49 -5.22 -5.90 0.53
N SER A 50 -5.41 -6.25 -0.74
CA SER A 50 -4.78 -5.49 -1.84
C SER A 50 -5.36 -4.09 -1.97
N ASP A 51 -6.66 -3.93 -1.76
CA ASP A 51 -7.32 -2.61 -1.78
C ASP A 51 -6.82 -1.73 -0.63
N PHE A 52 -6.66 -2.32 0.57
CA PHE A 52 -6.10 -1.63 1.72
C PHE A 52 -4.64 -1.18 1.48
N ALA A 53 -3.83 -2.06 0.88
CA ALA A 53 -2.46 -1.73 0.47
C ALA A 53 -2.40 -0.66 -0.63
N PHE A 54 -3.28 -0.75 -1.64
CA PHE A 54 -3.35 0.24 -2.72
C PHE A 54 -3.68 1.63 -2.17
N GLN A 55 -4.69 1.73 -1.28
CA GLN A 55 -5.04 2.99 -0.60
C GLN A 55 -3.89 3.54 0.27
N ALA A 56 -3.01 2.68 0.79
CA ALA A 56 -1.80 3.14 1.46
C ALA A 56 -0.84 3.84 0.49
N GLY A 57 -0.64 3.26 -0.71
CA GLY A 57 0.11 3.92 -1.79
C GLY A 57 -0.51 5.24 -2.22
N GLU A 58 -1.84 5.32 -2.37
CA GLU A 58 -2.55 6.57 -2.68
C GLU A 58 -2.32 7.64 -1.60
N ARG A 59 -2.31 7.25 -0.32
CA ARG A 59 -1.98 8.17 0.80
C ARG A 59 -0.52 8.63 0.76
N MET A 60 0.41 7.77 0.38
CA MET A 60 1.82 8.14 0.22
C MET A 60 2.00 9.16 -0.91
N ILE A 61 1.28 8.99 -2.04
CA ILE A 61 1.26 9.94 -3.16
C ILE A 61 0.64 11.27 -2.71
N ALA A 62 -0.51 11.23 -2.03
CA ALA A 62 -1.18 12.43 -1.54
C ALA A 62 -0.30 13.24 -0.55
N ALA A 63 0.44 12.55 0.32
CA ALA A 63 1.36 13.17 1.27
C ALA A 63 2.54 13.92 0.61
N GLN A 64 2.80 13.68 -0.68
CA GLN A 64 3.84 14.42 -1.40
C GLN A 64 3.44 15.87 -1.70
N GLY A 65 2.15 16.20 -1.67
CA GLY A 65 1.66 17.55 -1.96
C GLY A 65 1.92 18.03 -3.38
N TRP A 66 2.05 17.11 -4.34
CA TRP A 66 2.34 17.47 -5.73
C TRP A 66 1.19 18.24 -6.42
N PRO A 67 1.52 19.10 -7.39
CA PRO A 67 0.53 19.75 -8.24
C PRO A 67 -0.08 18.73 -9.22
N ILE A 68 -1.15 18.06 -8.80
CA ILE A 68 -1.86 17.07 -9.62
C ILE A 68 -2.90 17.79 -10.49
N LYS A 69 -2.72 17.74 -11.82
CA LYS A 69 -3.68 18.29 -12.80
C LYS A 69 -4.91 17.39 -12.97
N GLN A 70 -4.70 16.08 -12.87
CA GLN A 70 -5.78 15.10 -12.97
C GLN A 70 -5.43 13.82 -12.20
N HIS A 71 -6.44 13.21 -11.58
CA HIS A 71 -6.35 11.91 -10.94
C HIS A 71 -7.54 11.04 -11.35
N ILE A 72 -7.25 9.89 -11.95
CA ILE A 72 -8.25 8.93 -12.38
C ILE A 72 -7.98 7.60 -11.68
N ARG A 73 -8.98 7.11 -10.95
CA ARG A 73 -8.94 5.84 -10.22
C ARG A 73 -9.93 4.85 -10.80
N LEU A 74 -9.46 3.66 -11.14
CA LEU A 74 -10.27 2.55 -11.63
C LEU A 74 -10.15 1.37 -10.66
N CYS A 75 -11.28 0.83 -10.23
CA CYS A 75 -11.33 -0.34 -9.34
C CYS A 75 -12.08 -1.47 -10.03
N GLN A 76 -11.34 -2.40 -10.63
CA GLN A 76 -11.90 -3.53 -11.37
C GLN A 76 -11.48 -4.86 -10.74
N ALA A 77 -12.10 -5.97 -11.14
CA ALA A 77 -11.68 -7.31 -10.68
C ALA A 77 -10.21 -7.62 -11.05
N SER A 78 -9.71 -7.03 -12.13
CA SER A 78 -8.32 -7.10 -12.59
C SER A 78 -7.32 -6.30 -11.73
N GLY A 79 -7.79 -5.65 -10.66
CA GLY A 79 -7.00 -4.86 -9.73
C GLY A 79 -7.43 -3.40 -9.66
N SER A 80 -6.93 -2.71 -8.64
CA SER A 80 -7.02 -1.25 -8.53
C SER A 80 -5.89 -0.60 -9.32
N GLU A 81 -6.23 0.48 -10.02
CA GLU A 81 -5.32 1.22 -10.87
C GLU A 81 -5.58 2.72 -10.72
N ALA A 82 -4.51 3.52 -10.74
CA ALA A 82 -4.59 4.96 -10.74
C ALA A 82 -3.62 5.57 -11.75
N VAL A 83 -4.05 6.69 -12.35
CA VAL A 83 -3.23 7.54 -13.22
C VAL A 83 -3.31 8.96 -12.68
N TYR A 84 -2.15 9.55 -12.43
CA TYR A 84 -2.01 10.93 -11.99
C TYR A 84 -1.27 11.72 -13.07
N ALA A 85 -1.85 12.81 -13.57
CA ALA A 85 -1.12 13.81 -14.34
C ALA A 85 -0.51 14.82 -13.36
N VAL A 86 0.81 14.88 -13.28
CA VAL A 86 1.52 15.62 -12.24
C VAL A 86 2.39 16.69 -12.88
N ASP A 87 2.23 17.94 -12.46
CA ASP A 87 3.00 19.08 -12.97
C ASP A 87 4.41 19.15 -12.36
N LEU A 88 5.17 18.08 -12.57
CA LEU A 88 6.55 17.94 -12.12
C LEU A 88 7.41 17.39 -13.27
N PRO A 89 8.72 17.68 -13.27
CA PRO A 89 9.64 17.02 -14.20
C PRO A 89 9.59 15.49 -14.04
N ALA A 90 9.47 14.78 -15.16
CA ALA A 90 9.37 13.31 -15.15
C ALA A 90 10.52 12.61 -14.38
N PRO A 91 11.79 13.07 -14.43
CA PRO A 91 12.86 12.48 -13.62
C PRO A 91 12.62 12.59 -12.11
N ALA A 92 12.21 13.77 -11.63
CA ALA A 92 11.93 13.99 -10.21
C ALA A 92 10.74 13.15 -9.74
N LEU A 93 9.69 13.05 -10.57
CA LEU A 93 8.55 12.17 -10.31
C LEU A 93 8.98 10.69 -10.25
N LYS A 94 9.93 10.27 -11.10
CA LYS A 94 10.45 8.91 -11.13
C LYS A 94 11.29 8.58 -9.89
N GLU A 95 12.13 9.51 -9.44
CA GLU A 95 12.90 9.36 -8.20
C GLU A 95 11.97 9.17 -7.00
N ALA A 96 10.93 10.00 -6.88
CA ALA A 96 9.99 9.88 -5.79
C ALA A 96 9.14 8.59 -5.86
N ALA A 97 8.75 8.16 -7.06
CA ALA A 97 8.09 6.87 -7.25
C ALA A 97 8.96 5.70 -6.77
N VAL A 98 10.25 5.70 -7.11
CA VAL A 98 11.21 4.69 -6.63
C VAL A 98 11.36 4.75 -5.11
N ALA A 99 11.47 5.95 -4.54
CA ALA A 99 11.57 6.12 -3.09
C ALA A 99 10.33 5.55 -2.36
N MET A 100 9.13 5.76 -2.89
CA MET A 100 7.90 5.18 -2.31
C MET A 100 7.87 3.64 -2.39
N GLU A 101 8.37 3.05 -3.47
CA GLU A 101 8.49 1.60 -3.61
C GLU A 101 9.51 0.97 -2.64
N GLU A 102 10.46 1.76 -2.15
CA GLU A 102 11.55 1.34 -1.25
C GLU A 102 11.31 1.75 0.21
N ALA A 103 10.39 2.67 0.47
CA ALA A 103 10.14 3.23 1.81
C ALA A 103 9.63 2.19 2.82
N LEU A 104 8.89 1.18 2.38
CA LEU A 104 8.26 0.17 3.24
C LEU A 104 8.35 -1.22 2.60
N PRO A 105 8.34 -2.31 3.39
CA PRO A 105 8.28 -3.67 2.85
C PRO A 105 7.13 -3.89 1.87
N LEU A 106 5.98 -3.23 2.10
CA LEU A 106 4.81 -3.25 1.21
C LEU A 106 5.13 -2.68 -0.19
N GLY A 107 6.01 -1.68 -0.28
CA GLY A 107 6.35 -0.99 -1.52
C GLY A 107 6.91 -1.91 -2.61
N ARG A 108 7.42 -3.09 -2.23
CA ARG A 108 7.82 -4.15 -3.17
C ARG A 108 6.66 -4.64 -4.06
N LEU A 109 5.42 -4.48 -3.61
CA LEU A 109 4.19 -4.81 -4.34
C LEU A 109 3.64 -3.63 -5.14
N PHE A 110 4.14 -2.42 -4.95
CA PHE A 110 3.73 -1.28 -5.75
C PHE A 110 4.36 -1.36 -7.14
N ASP A 111 3.60 -0.96 -8.15
CA ASP A 111 4.06 -0.81 -9.52
C ASP A 111 3.80 0.63 -9.94
N MET A 112 4.81 1.48 -9.72
CA MET A 112 4.77 2.92 -9.98
C MET A 112 5.63 3.25 -11.22
N ASP A 113 4.94 3.37 -12.35
CA ASP A 113 5.55 3.76 -13.61
C ASP A 113 5.39 5.26 -13.86
N VAL A 114 6.47 5.92 -14.29
CA VAL A 114 6.40 7.31 -14.73
C VAL A 114 6.49 7.37 -16.25
N ILE A 115 5.56 8.09 -16.87
CA ILE A 115 5.48 8.28 -18.31
C ILE A 115 5.83 9.73 -18.61
N GLY A 116 6.85 9.92 -19.45
CA GLY A 116 7.29 11.24 -19.90
C GLY A 116 6.31 11.89 -20.88
N LEU A 117 6.60 13.14 -21.25
CA LEU A 117 5.82 13.89 -22.25
C LEU A 117 5.89 13.26 -23.66
N ASP A 118 6.92 12.46 -23.91
CA ASP A 118 7.09 11.64 -25.12
C ASP A 118 6.22 10.38 -25.12
N GLY A 119 5.46 10.12 -24.06
CA GLY A 119 4.64 8.92 -23.90
C GLY A 119 5.43 7.66 -23.53
N MET A 120 6.75 7.78 -23.30
CA MET A 120 7.62 6.67 -22.97
C MET A 120 7.72 6.51 -21.45
N LYS A 121 7.77 5.27 -20.99
CA LYS A 121 8.02 4.96 -19.59
C LYS A 121 9.48 5.23 -19.25
N LEU A 122 9.72 5.98 -18.18
CA LEU A 122 11.07 6.17 -17.66
C LEU A 122 11.56 4.84 -17.06
N PRO A 123 12.74 4.36 -17.50
CA PRO A 123 13.27 3.10 -17.04
C PRO A 123 13.61 3.16 -15.55
N ARG A 124 13.56 2.02 -14.88
CA ARG A 124 14.17 1.85 -13.57
C ARG A 124 15.64 1.52 -13.75
N GLN A 125 16.53 2.18 -13.02
CA GLN A 125 17.98 1.95 -13.11
C GLN A 125 18.40 0.63 -12.47
N ILE A 126 17.79 0.26 -11.34
CA ILE A 126 18.12 -0.93 -10.56
C ILE A 126 16.99 -1.95 -10.66
N GLN A 127 17.31 -3.21 -10.94
CA GLN A 127 16.30 -4.28 -10.96
C GLN A 127 15.77 -4.58 -9.56
N ARG A 128 14.47 -4.86 -9.47
CA ARG A 128 13.87 -5.23 -8.17
C ARG A 128 14.38 -6.60 -7.71
N PRO A 129 14.61 -6.78 -6.39
CA PRO A 129 14.90 -8.08 -5.82
C PRO A 129 13.65 -8.95 -5.84
N CYS A 130 13.85 -10.24 -6.12
CA CYS A 130 12.82 -11.26 -6.17
C CYS A 130 12.08 -11.32 -4.83
N LEU A 131 10.74 -11.35 -4.90
CA LEU A 131 9.89 -11.36 -3.72
C LEU A 131 10.18 -12.56 -2.79
N VAL A 132 10.60 -13.69 -3.37
CA VAL A 132 10.80 -14.96 -2.64
C VAL A 132 12.24 -15.09 -2.13
N CYS A 133 13.25 -14.92 -2.99
CA CYS A 133 14.65 -15.21 -2.64
C CYS A 133 15.56 -13.97 -2.51
N GLY A 134 15.09 -12.77 -2.85
CA GLY A 134 15.90 -11.55 -2.87
C GLY A 134 16.87 -11.42 -4.06
N GLY A 135 17.08 -12.48 -4.86
CA GLY A 135 17.91 -12.44 -6.07
C GLY A 135 17.28 -11.65 -7.24
N PRO A 136 17.85 -11.67 -8.46
CA PRO A 136 17.34 -10.89 -9.59
C PRO A 136 15.93 -11.30 -10.02
N ALA A 137 14.92 -10.44 -9.80
CA ALA A 137 13.51 -10.81 -10.05
C ALA A 137 13.21 -11.17 -11.51
N ALA A 138 13.85 -10.48 -12.48
CA ALA A 138 13.66 -10.74 -13.90
C ALA A 138 14.10 -12.17 -14.29
N VAL A 139 15.18 -12.67 -13.68
CA VAL A 139 15.68 -14.02 -13.91
C VAL A 139 14.70 -15.04 -13.32
N CYS A 140 14.33 -14.88 -12.05
CA CYS A 140 13.38 -15.77 -11.38
C CYS A 140 12.01 -15.81 -12.06
N ALA A 141 11.52 -14.68 -12.58
CA ALA A 141 10.25 -14.61 -13.29
C ALA A 141 10.29 -15.35 -14.62
N ARG A 142 11.37 -15.18 -15.40
CA ARG A 142 11.54 -15.84 -16.70
C ARG A 142 11.67 -17.36 -16.56
N SER A 143 12.44 -17.83 -15.59
CA SER A 143 12.64 -19.26 -15.33
C SER A 143 11.53 -19.91 -14.48
N ARG A 144 10.58 -19.12 -13.96
CA ARG A 144 9.54 -19.56 -13.01
C ARG A 144 10.12 -20.25 -11.77
N ALA A 145 11.28 -19.82 -11.28
CA ALA A 145 12.09 -20.50 -10.27
C ALA A 145 11.38 -20.88 -8.95
N HIS A 146 10.35 -20.12 -8.55
CA HIS A 146 9.67 -20.30 -7.25
C HIS A 146 8.23 -20.83 -7.38
N GLY A 147 7.71 -21.00 -8.59
CA GLY A 147 6.30 -21.35 -8.81
C GLY A 147 5.31 -20.27 -8.32
N LEU A 148 4.03 -20.39 -8.73
CA LEU A 148 3.02 -19.37 -8.40
C LEU A 148 2.70 -19.31 -6.91
N LYS A 149 2.56 -20.47 -6.25
CA LYS A 149 2.18 -20.55 -4.83
C LYS A 149 3.18 -19.85 -3.91
N ALA A 150 4.49 -19.99 -4.13
CA ALA A 150 5.49 -19.35 -3.28
C ALA A 150 5.48 -17.82 -3.45
N VAL A 151 5.29 -17.33 -4.68
CA VAL A 151 5.15 -15.89 -4.94
C VAL A 151 3.89 -15.34 -4.28
N GLN A 152 2.75 -16.04 -4.40
CA GLN A 152 1.51 -15.64 -3.72
C GLN A 152 1.64 -15.65 -2.20
N ALA A 153 2.31 -16.66 -1.63
CA ALA A 153 2.58 -16.71 -0.19
C ALA A 153 3.45 -15.53 0.27
N ALA A 154 4.51 -15.21 -0.47
CA ALA A 154 5.37 -14.07 -0.14
C ALA A 154 4.62 -12.73 -0.29
N THR A 155 3.73 -12.60 -1.29
CA THR A 155 2.82 -11.45 -1.42
C THR A 155 1.88 -11.35 -0.22
N HIS A 156 1.27 -12.46 0.19
CA HIS A 156 0.36 -12.49 1.33
C HIS A 156 1.07 -12.08 2.63
N VAL A 157 2.30 -12.53 2.86
CA VAL A 157 3.11 -12.13 4.03
C VAL A 157 3.28 -10.60 4.08
N LEU A 158 3.59 -9.95 2.96
CA LEU A 158 3.73 -8.49 2.92
C LEU A 158 2.39 -7.77 3.18
N LEU A 159 1.31 -8.22 2.54
CA LEU A 159 -0.02 -7.61 2.71
C LEU A 159 -0.54 -7.79 4.15
N ALA A 160 -0.46 -8.99 4.69
CA ALA A 160 -0.91 -9.31 6.05
C ALA A 160 -0.05 -8.61 7.11
N GLY A 161 1.28 -8.58 6.93
CA GLY A 161 2.19 -7.85 7.81
C GLY A 161 1.87 -6.36 7.84
N PHE A 162 1.69 -5.74 6.67
CA PHE A 162 1.28 -4.33 6.57
C PHE A 162 -0.06 -4.06 7.27
N ALA A 163 -1.06 -4.93 7.06
CA ALA A 163 -2.36 -4.80 7.70
C ALA A 163 -2.25 -4.90 9.23
N ALA A 164 -1.49 -5.89 9.72
CA ALA A 164 -1.26 -6.10 11.15
C ALA A 164 -0.56 -4.91 11.80
N ASP A 165 0.50 -4.39 11.17
CA ASP A 165 1.23 -3.23 11.67
C ASP A 165 0.33 -1.99 11.70
N THR A 166 -0.36 -1.69 10.59
CA THR A 166 -1.19 -0.50 10.45
C THR A 166 -2.36 -0.49 11.42
N LEU A 167 -3.12 -1.59 11.48
CA LEU A 167 -4.28 -1.69 12.36
C LEU A 167 -3.87 -1.83 13.83
N GLY A 168 -2.77 -2.52 14.12
CA GLY A 168 -2.20 -2.57 15.46
C GLY A 168 -1.77 -1.19 15.96
N HIS A 169 -1.16 -0.38 15.09
CA HIS A 169 -0.81 1.00 15.41
C HIS A 169 -2.04 1.87 15.63
N ALA A 170 -3.07 1.73 14.79
CA ALA A 170 -4.33 2.45 14.96
C ALA A 170 -5.00 2.13 16.31
N ALA A 171 -5.05 0.84 16.70
CA ALA A 171 -5.58 0.43 18.01
C ALA A 171 -4.77 1.02 19.17
N ARG A 172 -3.43 0.97 19.10
CA ARG A 172 -2.56 1.61 20.10
C ARG A 172 -2.77 3.12 20.16
N TRP A 173 -2.86 3.80 19.02
CA TRP A 173 -3.09 5.24 18.97
C TRP A 173 -4.45 5.61 19.53
N ALA A 174 -5.51 4.84 19.27
CA ALA A 174 -6.81 5.08 19.88
C ALA A 174 -6.76 5.06 21.41
N LEU A 175 -5.98 4.14 22.01
CA LEU A 175 -5.75 4.13 23.46
C LEU A 175 -5.03 5.41 23.93
N LEU A 176 -4.00 5.86 23.21
CA LEU A 176 -3.26 7.05 23.59
C LEU A 176 -4.09 8.33 23.43
N GLU A 177 -4.84 8.47 22.34
CA GLU A 177 -5.77 9.59 22.13
C GLU A 177 -6.82 9.63 23.25
N GLU A 178 -7.29 8.46 23.69
CA GLU A 178 -8.25 8.34 24.79
C GLU A 178 -7.70 8.91 26.09
N VAL A 179 -6.47 8.58 26.51
CA VAL A 179 -5.87 9.10 27.75
C VAL A 179 -5.42 10.56 27.63
N TYR A 180 -5.07 11.02 26.43
CA TYR A 180 -4.65 12.41 26.23
C TYR A 180 -5.82 13.40 26.10
N LEU A 181 -7.04 12.92 25.87
CA LEU A 181 -8.23 13.75 25.88
C LEU A 181 -8.50 14.24 27.32
N THR A 182 -8.26 15.52 27.59
CA THR A 182 -8.40 16.13 28.92
C THR A 182 -9.35 17.33 28.83
N PRO A 183 -10.33 17.49 29.74
CA PRO A 183 -10.56 16.67 30.94
C PRO A 183 -11.37 15.40 30.67
N LYS A 184 -11.14 14.33 31.46
CA LYS A 184 -11.99 13.13 31.53
C LYS A 184 -12.41 12.83 32.97
N PRO A 185 -13.57 13.36 33.41
CA PRO A 185 -14.05 13.20 34.78
C PRO A 185 -14.11 11.72 35.21
N GLY A 186 -13.41 11.40 36.31
CA GLY A 186 -13.41 10.07 36.91
C GLY A 186 -12.49 9.03 36.25
N LEU A 187 -11.91 9.34 35.08
CA LEU A 187 -10.97 8.46 34.36
C LEU A 187 -9.54 9.01 34.43
N VAL A 188 -8.57 8.19 34.06
CA VAL A 188 -7.19 8.63 33.90
C VAL A 188 -7.09 9.59 32.71
N ASP A 189 -6.46 10.74 32.92
CA ASP A 189 -6.11 11.70 31.87
C ASP A 189 -4.76 12.40 32.15
N ARG A 190 -4.48 13.51 31.47
CA ARG A 190 -3.23 14.26 31.67
C ARG A 190 -3.19 15.04 32.98
N ALA A 191 -4.33 15.36 33.57
CA ALA A 191 -4.43 16.17 34.76
C ALA A 191 -4.35 15.32 36.03
N ASN A 192 -4.96 14.13 36.04
CA ASN A 192 -4.99 13.25 37.21
C ASN A 192 -5.33 11.79 36.88
N ALA A 193 -5.24 10.93 37.90
CA ALA A 193 -5.58 9.51 37.82
C ALA A 193 -7.10 9.21 37.89
N GLY A 194 -7.96 10.24 37.96
CA GLY A 194 -9.39 10.06 38.19
C GLY A 194 -9.67 9.34 39.49
N ALA A 195 -10.50 8.30 39.43
CA ALA A 195 -10.81 7.43 40.57
C ALA A 195 -9.78 6.30 40.80
N HIS A 196 -8.77 6.17 39.94
CA HIS A 196 -7.80 5.08 40.01
C HIS A 196 -6.68 5.37 41.04
N GLN A 197 -6.24 4.32 41.73
CA GLN A 197 -5.07 4.37 42.63
C GLN A 197 -3.88 3.58 42.08
N ASP A 198 -4.11 2.72 41.10
CA ASP A 198 -3.17 1.78 40.50
C ASP A 198 -2.77 2.16 39.07
N MET A 199 -3.30 3.26 38.55
CA MET A 199 -3.09 3.71 37.17
C MET A 199 -2.93 5.21 37.09
N ASP A 200 -1.93 5.65 36.34
CA ASP A 200 -1.68 7.03 35.97
C ASP A 200 -1.38 7.12 34.47
N LEU A 201 -1.19 8.33 33.96
CA LEU A 201 -0.88 8.57 32.55
C LEU A 201 0.30 7.69 32.05
N ARG A 202 1.37 7.59 32.84
CA ARG A 202 2.58 6.83 32.45
C ARG A 202 2.31 5.33 32.40
N THR A 203 1.58 4.80 33.37
CA THR A 203 1.21 3.39 33.43
C THR A 203 0.26 3.04 32.29
N PHE A 204 -0.67 3.94 31.94
CA PHE A 204 -1.54 3.80 30.77
C PHE A 204 -0.74 3.76 29.46
N GLU A 205 0.18 4.71 29.25
CA GLU A 205 1.06 4.73 28.06
C GLU A 205 1.87 3.43 27.92
N ARG A 206 2.41 2.93 29.03
CA ARG A 206 3.13 1.64 29.08
C ARG A 206 2.22 0.47 28.74
N SER A 207 0.99 0.46 29.24
CA SER A 207 -0.02 -0.55 28.92
C SER A 207 -0.34 -0.55 27.42
N ALA A 208 -0.62 0.62 26.83
CA ALA A 208 -0.88 0.76 25.41
C ALA A 208 0.30 0.26 24.53
N ALA A 209 1.55 0.51 24.96
CA ALA A 209 2.72 -0.04 24.29
C ALA A 209 2.83 -1.57 24.44
N ALA A 210 2.56 -2.12 25.62
CA ALA A 210 2.59 -3.56 25.88
C ALA A 210 1.51 -4.34 25.09
N LEU A 211 0.37 -3.70 24.80
CA LEU A 211 -0.73 -4.31 24.02
C LEU A 211 -0.49 -4.32 22.51
N PHE A 212 0.45 -3.54 21.98
CA PHE A 212 0.67 -3.47 20.53
C PHE A 212 1.01 -4.81 19.86
N PRO A 213 1.93 -5.64 20.39
CA PRO A 213 2.19 -6.97 19.83
C PRO A 213 0.93 -7.84 19.77
N TYR A 214 0.06 -7.74 20.79
CA TYR A 214 -1.21 -8.46 20.82
C TYR A 214 -2.17 -7.97 19.73
N PHE A 215 -2.31 -6.65 19.52
CA PHE A 215 -3.17 -6.13 18.45
C PHE A 215 -2.72 -6.59 17.06
N ARG A 216 -1.41 -6.66 16.80
CA ARG A 216 -0.89 -7.25 15.56
C ARG A 216 -1.29 -8.72 15.42
N GLN A 217 -1.13 -9.51 16.48
CA GLN A 217 -1.51 -10.92 16.48
C GLN A 217 -3.01 -11.12 16.27
N ALA A 218 -3.85 -10.28 16.88
CA ALA A 218 -5.29 -10.31 16.69
C ALA A 218 -5.69 -10.08 15.22
N VAL A 219 -5.05 -9.13 14.53
CA VAL A 219 -5.28 -8.90 13.09
C VAL A 219 -4.88 -10.12 12.27
N LEU A 220 -3.69 -10.68 12.52
CA LEU A 220 -3.22 -11.87 11.79
C LEU A 220 -4.12 -13.08 12.02
N ALA A 221 -4.59 -13.29 13.25
CA ALA A 221 -5.53 -14.36 13.59
C ALA A 221 -6.88 -14.18 12.87
N GLY A 222 -7.40 -12.95 12.81
CA GLY A 222 -8.62 -12.63 12.07
C GLY A 222 -8.49 -12.87 10.56
N LEU A 223 -7.35 -12.52 9.97
CA LEU A 223 -7.06 -12.78 8.55
C LEU A 223 -6.99 -14.28 8.24
N ALA A 224 -6.45 -15.09 9.16
CA ALA A 224 -6.35 -16.54 8.98
C ALA A 224 -7.72 -17.26 9.07
N GLN A 225 -8.69 -16.69 9.79
CA GLN A 225 -10.04 -17.24 9.93
C GLN A 225 -10.98 -16.87 8.78
N GLY A 226 -10.66 -15.82 8.02
CA GLY A 226 -11.44 -15.35 6.87
C GLY A 226 -10.90 -15.77 5.50
N ALA A 227 -9.90 -16.65 5.45
CA ALA A 227 -9.25 -17.16 4.24
C ALA A 227 -9.83 -18.50 3.77
#